data_AF-A0A9X9HZX2-F1
#
_entry.id   AF-A0A9X9HZX2-F1
#
_cell.length_a   1.000
_cell.length_b   1.000
_cell.length_c   1.000
_cell.angle_alpha   90.00
_cell.angle_beta   90.00
_cell.angle_gamma   90.00
#
_symmetry.space_group_name_H-M   'P 1'
#
loop_
_entity.id
_entity.type
_entity.pdbx_description
1 polymer ?
#
loop_
_entity_poly.entity_id
_entity_poly.type
_entity_poly.pdbx_seq_one_letter_code
_entity_poly.pdbx_strand_id
1 'polypeptide(L)'
;MRALATDKSQPRFVRGWVQNEIRRVETRKNLGKTTKLSLRLPPGFDLAHWRGYESKKGFSYTFTSLLTRILHRLQHKKDNGGRRQPLRASKKCGGKSEQEIKDSRK
;
A
#
# COMPACT_ATOMS: atom_id res chain seq x y z
N MET A 1 -0.08 -4.04 3.85
CA MET A 1 -1.44 -3.77 4.36
C MET A 1 -1.54 -3.94 5.86
N ARG A 2 -1.25 -5.12 6.43
CA ARG A 2 -1.33 -5.34 7.90
C ARG A 2 -0.49 -4.33 8.71
N ALA A 3 0.72 -4.01 8.25
CA ALA A 3 1.59 -2.98 8.83
C ALA A 3 0.92 -1.60 9.06
N LEU A 4 -0.07 -1.23 8.24
CA LEU A 4 -0.75 0.07 8.36
C LEU A 4 -1.61 0.17 9.61
N ALA A 5 -1.92 -0.94 10.29
CA ALA A 5 -2.66 -0.94 11.55
C ALA A 5 -1.86 -0.30 12.70
N THR A 6 -0.52 -0.38 12.65
CA THR A 6 0.39 0.06 13.73
C THR A 6 1.29 1.23 13.32
N ASP A 7 1.33 1.58 12.03
CA ASP A 7 2.11 2.70 11.50
C ASP A 7 1.65 4.05 12.08
N LYS A 8 2.50 4.66 12.93
CA LYS A 8 2.24 5.94 13.59
C LYS A 8 2.10 7.12 12.62
N SER A 9 2.65 7.02 11.40
CA SER A 9 2.51 8.05 10.37
C SER A 9 1.11 8.08 9.74
N GLN A 10 0.31 7.03 9.94
CA GLN A 10 -1.06 6.96 9.43
C GLN A 10 -2.05 7.64 10.38
N PRO A 11 -3.06 8.35 9.83
CA PRO A 11 -4.15 8.88 10.63
C PRO A 11 -4.85 7.80 11.47
N ARG A 12 -5.34 8.16 12.66
CA ARG A 12 -5.97 7.23 13.59
C ARG A 12 -7.14 6.45 12.97
N PHE A 13 -7.96 7.12 12.16
CA PHE A 13 -9.11 6.48 11.49
C PHE A 13 -8.68 5.43 10.46
N VAL A 14 -7.57 5.64 9.76
CA VAL A 14 -7.00 4.66 8.82
C VAL A 14 -6.56 3.42 9.58
N ARG A 15 -5.80 3.61 10.68
CA ARG A 15 -5.34 2.52 11.54
C ARG A 15 -6.50 1.69 12.08
N GLY A 16 -7.51 2.35 12.66
CA GLY A 16 -8.70 1.67 13.21
C GLY A 16 -9.49 0.91 12.14
N TRP A 17 -9.63 1.47 10.94
CA TRP A 17 -10.28 0.78 9.83
C TRP A 17 -9.52 -0.50 9.43
N VAL A 18 -8.19 -0.43 9.32
CA VAL A 18 -7.36 -1.59 8.95
C VAL A 18 -7.43 -2.67 10.04
N GLN A 19 -7.41 -2.28 11.32
CA GLN A 19 -7.59 -3.22 12.44
C GLN A 19 -8.94 -3.95 12.39
N ASN A 20 -10.03 -3.22 12.10
CA ASN A 20 -11.35 -3.82 11.95
C ASN A 20 -11.42 -4.77 10.75
N GLU A 21 -10.75 -4.43 9.65
CA GLU A 21 -10.70 -5.28 8.46
C GLU A 21 -9.89 -6.57 8.72
N ILE A 22 -8.80 -6.49 9.48
CA ILE A 22 -8.04 -7.65 9.95
C ILE A 22 -8.93 -8.56 10.80
N ARG A 23 -9.59 -7.99 11.82
CA ARG A 23 -10.52 -8.73 12.70
C ARG A 23 -11.60 -9.41 11.89
N ARG A 24 -12.21 -8.71 10.92
CA ARG A 24 -13.24 -9.27 10.04
C ARG A 24 -12.73 -10.47 9.23
N VAL A 25 -11.51 -10.41 8.69
CA VAL A 25 -10.90 -11.54 7.97
C VAL A 25 -10.65 -12.72 8.92
N GLU A 26 -10.11 -12.46 10.10
CA GLU A 26 -9.80 -13.50 11.09
C GLU A 26 -11.06 -14.19 11.62
N THR A 27 -12.10 -13.42 11.96
CA THR A 27 -13.40 -13.97 12.34
C THR A 27 -13.98 -14.84 11.22
N ARG A 28 -13.91 -14.41 9.96
CA ARG A 28 -14.42 -15.21 8.83
C ARG A 28 -13.63 -16.51 8.64
N LYS A 29 -12.31 -16.46 8.79
CA LYS A 29 -11.46 -17.67 8.76
C LYS A 29 -11.86 -18.65 9.85
N ASN A 30 -12.05 -18.17 11.08
CA ASN A 30 -12.44 -19.00 12.22
C ASN A 30 -13.82 -19.63 12.04
N LEU A 31 -14.71 -18.96 11.31
CA LEU A 31 -16.04 -19.48 10.95
C LEU A 31 -16.03 -20.42 9.73
N GLY A 32 -14.86 -20.86 9.26
CA GLY A 32 -14.72 -21.74 8.10
C GLY A 32 -15.08 -21.08 6.76
N LYS A 33 -15.31 -19.77 6.73
CA LYS A 33 -15.65 -19.05 5.49
C LYS A 33 -14.36 -18.70 4.74
N THR A 34 -14.10 -19.40 3.64
CA THR A 34 -12.89 -19.22 2.82
C THR A 34 -13.08 -18.20 1.69
N THR A 35 -14.31 -17.86 1.34
CA THR A 35 -14.61 -16.92 0.27
C THR A 35 -14.39 -15.46 0.71
N LYS A 36 -13.71 -14.68 -0.14
CA LYS A 36 -13.50 -13.22 0.02
C LYS A 36 -12.76 -12.81 1.32
N LEU A 37 -11.66 -13.49 1.63
CA LEU A 37 -10.80 -13.21 2.79
C LEU A 37 -9.70 -12.15 2.56
N SER A 38 -9.70 -11.47 1.42
CA SER A 38 -8.72 -10.41 1.15
C SER A 38 -8.99 -9.18 2.05
N LEU A 39 -7.90 -8.58 2.54
CA LEU A 39 -7.96 -7.29 3.20
C LEU A 39 -8.30 -6.24 2.14
N ARG A 40 -9.42 -5.53 2.32
CA ARG A 40 -9.77 -4.39 1.48
C ARG A 40 -8.94 -3.17 1.89
N LEU A 41 -8.99 -2.14 1.06
CA LEU A 41 -8.41 -0.83 1.36
C LEU A 41 -9.42 0.07 2.07
N PRO A 42 -8.96 0.99 2.94
CA PRO A 42 -9.81 2.02 3.51
C PRO A 42 -10.52 2.81 2.39
N PRO A 43 -11.81 3.15 2.56
CA PRO A 43 -12.55 3.94 1.57
C PRO A 43 -11.82 5.25 1.24
N GLY A 44 -11.68 5.54 -0.06
CA GLY A 44 -11.00 6.75 -0.54
C GLY A 44 -9.48 6.67 -0.61
N PHE A 45 -8.87 5.52 -0.27
CA PHE A 45 -7.44 5.28 -0.37
C PHE A 45 -7.10 4.19 -1.38
N ASP A 46 -5.92 4.34 -1.99
CA ASP A 46 -5.31 3.37 -2.90
C ASP A 46 -3.88 3.04 -2.44
N LEU A 47 -3.37 1.86 -2.79
CA LEU A 47 -1.93 1.57 -2.69
C LEU A 47 -1.22 2.13 -3.92
N ALA A 48 -0.60 3.30 -3.74
CA ALA A 48 0.10 3.98 -4.81
C ALA A 48 1.58 3.57 -4.83
N HIS A 49 2.08 3.23 -6.03
CA HIS A 49 3.53 3.02 -6.22
C HIS A 49 4.29 4.33 -6.03
N TRP A 50 5.47 4.22 -5.43
CA TRP A 50 6.38 5.35 -5.36
C TRP A 50 6.80 5.78 -6.78
N ARG A 51 7.05 7.08 -6.97
CA ARG A 51 7.56 7.60 -8.25
C ARG A 51 8.85 6.89 -8.62
N GLY A 52 8.94 6.35 -9.83
CA GLY A 52 10.09 5.58 -10.28
C GLY A 52 10.06 4.08 -9.94
N TYR A 53 9.09 3.64 -9.13
CA TYR A 53 8.87 2.25 -8.73
C TYR A 53 7.50 1.74 -9.20
N GLU A 54 7.02 2.22 -10.34
CA GLU A 54 5.70 1.86 -10.84
C GLU A 54 5.67 0.42 -11.37
N SER A 55 4.51 -0.23 -11.28
CA SER A 55 4.30 -1.58 -11.82
C SER A 55 4.63 -1.70 -13.32
N LYS A 56 4.43 -0.63 -14.11
CA LYS A 56 4.85 -0.56 -15.53
C LYS A 56 6.36 -0.74 -15.75
N LYS A 57 7.16 -0.57 -14.69
CA LYS A 57 8.61 -0.77 -14.68
C LYS A 57 9.02 -2.09 -14.01
N GLY A 58 8.07 -2.97 -13.72
CA GLY A 58 8.31 -4.29 -13.15
C GLY A 58 8.37 -4.36 -11.62
N PHE A 59 8.10 -3.25 -10.91
CA PHE A 59 8.14 -3.25 -9.44
C PHE A 59 6.85 -3.81 -8.81
N SER A 60 7.01 -4.52 -7.70
CA SER A 60 5.92 -5.09 -6.93
C SER A 60 5.26 -4.06 -5.99
N TYR A 61 4.11 -4.43 -5.42
CA TYR A 61 3.42 -3.64 -4.40
C TYR A 61 4.23 -3.43 -3.11
N THR A 62 5.41 -4.04 -2.99
CA THR A 62 6.37 -3.73 -1.93
C THR A 62 6.76 -2.25 -1.96
N PHE A 63 6.88 -1.64 -3.15
CA PHE A 63 7.26 -0.23 -3.31
C PHE A 63 6.05 0.71 -3.36
N THR A 64 5.05 0.43 -2.52
CA THR A 64 3.84 1.25 -2.42
C THR A 64 3.67 1.88 -1.05
N SER A 65 2.86 2.94 -1.01
CA SER A 65 2.38 3.59 0.21
C SER A 65 0.89 3.85 0.07
N LEU A 66 0.18 3.85 1.19
CA LEU A 66 -1.23 4.21 1.20
C LEU A 66 -1.34 5.71 0.88
N LEU A 67 -2.12 6.05 -0.15
CA LEU A 67 -2.34 7.42 -0.57
C LEU A 67 -3.83 7.66 -0.79
N THR A 68 -4.30 8.89 -0.59
CA THR A 68 -5.67 9.20 -0.97
C THR A 68 -5.82 9.04 -2.49
N ARG A 69 -6.97 8.56 -2.92
CA ARG A 69 -7.28 8.34 -4.34
C ARG A 69 -7.12 9.61 -5.17
N ILE A 70 -7.43 10.76 -4.59
CA ILE A 70 -7.28 12.07 -5.23
C ILE A 70 -5.79 12.34 -5.52
N LEU A 71 -4.92 12.19 -4.52
CA LEU A 71 -3.49 12.42 -4.68
C LEU A 71 -2.85 11.40 -5.64
N HIS A 72 -3.30 10.14 -5.59
CA HIS A 72 -2.83 9.10 -6.49
C HIS A 72 -3.17 9.42 -7.95
N ARG A 73 -4.41 9.84 -8.22
CA ARG A 73 -4.85 10.28 -9.55
C ARG A 73 -4.10 11.54 -10.01
N LEU A 74 -3.87 12.49 -9.11
CA LEU A 74 -3.09 13.69 -9.42
C LEU A 74 -1.65 13.34 -9.81
N GLN A 75 -1.01 12.42 -9.10
CA GLN A 75 0.31 11.90 -9.45
C GLN A 75 0.30 11.31 -10.87
N HIS A 76 -0.66 10.43 -11.17
CA HIS A 76 -0.77 9.84 -12.50
C HIS A 76 -1.02 10.86 -13.61
N LYS A 77 -1.82 11.90 -13.34
CA LYS A 77 -2.06 13.02 -14.28
C LYS A 77 -0.76 13.74 -14.61
N LYS A 78 0.06 14.07 -13.61
CA LYS A 78 1.33 14.80 -13.80
C LYS A 78 2.40 13.95 -14.50
N ASP A 79 2.51 12.69 -14.08
CA ASP A 79 3.60 11.81 -14.46
C ASP A 79 3.28 10.90 -15.66
N ASN A 80 2.14 11.13 -16.33
CA ASN A 80 1.60 10.28 -17.41
C ASN A 80 1.59 8.79 -17.02
N GLY A 81 0.94 8.50 -15.89
CA GLY A 81 0.89 7.13 -15.38
C GLY A 81 2.25 6.58 -14.90
N GLY A 82 3.19 7.47 -14.52
CA GLY A 82 4.55 7.12 -14.07
C GLY A 82 5.59 7.00 -15.19
N ARG A 83 5.19 7.14 -16.47
CA ARG A 83 6.09 7.03 -17.63
C ARG A 83 7.16 8.13 -17.66
N ARG A 84 6.84 9.31 -17.13
CA ARG A 84 7.76 10.46 -17.11
C ARG A 84 8.79 10.39 -15.98
N GLN A 85 8.65 9.47 -15.04
CA GLN A 85 9.57 9.34 -13.92
C GLN A 85 10.75 8.45 -14.33
N PRO A 86 12.00 8.76 -13.95
CA PRO A 86 13.12 7.85 -14.14
C PRO A 86 12.96 6.58 -13.29
N LEU A 87 13.70 5.52 -13.61
CA LEU A 87 13.76 4.31 -12.76
C LEU A 87 14.31 4.69 -11.38
N ARG A 88 13.69 4.16 -10.32
CA ARG A 88 14.12 4.36 -8.93
C ARG A 88 14.24 5.83 -8.49
N ALA A 89 13.44 6.72 -9.07
CA ALA A 89 13.44 8.15 -8.80
C ALA A 89 13.18 8.52 -7.32
N SER A 90 12.29 7.78 -6.66
CA SER A 90 11.92 8.04 -5.26
C SER A 90 13.02 7.62 -4.28
N LYS A 91 13.48 8.57 -3.46
CA LYS A 91 14.42 8.30 -2.36
C LYS A 91 13.84 7.46 -1.22
N LYS A 92 12.53 7.14 -1.23
CA LYS A 92 11.85 6.32 -0.20
C LYS A 92 12.44 4.91 -0.05
N CYS A 93 13.06 4.37 -1.11
CA CYS A 93 13.72 3.08 -1.05
C CYS A 93 14.98 3.12 -0.19
N GLY A 94 15.68 4.27 -0.11
CA GLY A 94 16.89 4.42 0.70
C GLY A 94 17.99 3.40 0.41
N GLY A 95 18.04 2.84 -0.81
CA GLY A 95 18.97 1.76 -1.18
C GLY A 95 18.60 0.37 -0.67
N LYS A 96 17.53 0.22 0.13
CA LYS A 96 17.09 -1.07 0.69
C LYS A 96 16.62 -2.02 -0.40
N SER A 97 16.95 -3.29 -0.24
CA SER A 97 16.43 -4.41 -1.00
C SER A 97 14.92 -4.59 -0.77
N GLU A 98 14.26 -5.30 -1.68
CA GLU A 98 12.84 -5.61 -1.53
C GLU A 98 12.56 -6.41 -0.25
N GLN A 99 13.49 -7.30 0.13
CA GLN A 99 13.36 -8.15 1.31
C GLN A 99 13.43 -7.32 2.60
N GLU A 100 14.40 -6.40 2.72
CA GLU A 100 14.50 -5.49 3.87
C GLU A 100 13.23 -4.63 4.02
N ILE A 101 12.65 -4.17 2.91
CA ILE A 101 11.39 -3.40 2.95
C ILE A 101 10.23 -4.29 3.41
N LYS A 102 10.15 -5.54 2.96
CA LYS A 102 9.14 -6.50 3.43
C LYS A 102 9.28 -6.76 4.92
N ASP A 103 10.49 -6.98 5.40
CA ASP A 103 10.77 -7.29 6.79
C ASP A 103 10.50 -6.09 7.71
N SER A 104 10.77 -4.86 7.25
CA SER A 104 10.40 -3.64 7.99
C SER A 104 8.88 -3.43 8.16
N ARG A 105 8.05 -4.22 7.45
CA ARG A 105 6.58 -4.12 7.43
C ARG A 105 5.90 -5.36 8.03
N LYS A 106 6.67 -6.31 8.56
CA LYS A 106 6.11 -7.41 9.36
C LYS A 106 5.77 -6.89 10.76
#